data_AF-A0A0F9GQP4-F1
#
_entry.id   AF-A0A0F9GQP4-F1
#
_cell.length_a   1.000
_cell.length_b   1.000
_cell.length_c   1.000
_cell.angle_alpha   90.00
_cell.angle_beta   90.00
_cell.angle_gamma   90.00
#
_symmetry.space_group_name_H-M   'P 1'
#
loop_
_entity.id
_entity.type
_entity.pdbx_description
1 polymer ?
#
loop_
_entity_poly.entity_id
_entity_poly.type
_entity_poly.pdbx_seq_one_letter_code
_entity_poly.pdbx_strand_id
1 'polypeptide(L)'
;IVDRTTVDLPDDMYGEWVCDDGPEIVRMQLMGFEIDKKYAVERSSHADGTGKTAKIGDIIFMTCPQRVKDTIEKVRRRIYDRANPKKGSQREEKDFKQSMGSIKEAHLPVTDESVQVEANEAAIIAALEGGINK
;
A
#
# COMPACT_ATOMS: atom_id res chain seq x y z
N ILE A 1 16.44 -5.40 25.46
CA ILE A 1 16.48 -4.72 24.14
C ILE A 1 15.66 -3.45 24.31
N VAL A 2 16.27 -2.27 24.20
CA VAL A 2 15.55 -0.99 24.31
C VAL A 2 15.06 -0.62 22.92
N ASP A 3 13.74 -0.54 22.72
CA ASP A 3 13.17 -0.08 21.46
C ASP A 3 13.37 1.44 21.34
N ARG A 4 14.29 1.83 20.44
CA ARG A 4 14.61 3.22 20.15
C ARG A 4 13.71 3.82 19.08
N THR A 5 12.92 3.02 18.37
CA THR A 5 12.14 3.43 17.20
C THR A 5 10.74 3.93 17.52
N THR A 6 10.15 3.49 18.62
CA THR A 6 8.85 4.00 19.08
C THR A 6 9.00 5.41 19.65
N VAL A 7 8.29 6.40 19.09
CA VAL A 7 8.31 7.80 19.57
C VAL A 7 6.91 8.17 20.03
N ASP A 8 6.78 8.66 21.26
CA ASP A 8 5.51 9.13 21.80
C ASP A 8 5.15 10.48 21.19
N LEU A 9 4.11 10.51 20.35
CA LEU A 9 3.61 11.69 19.68
C LEU A 9 2.21 12.04 20.17
N PRO A 10 1.84 13.33 20.18
CA PRO A 10 0.46 13.74 20.37
C PRO A 10 -0.46 13.21 19.25
N ASP A 11 -1.74 12.99 19.56
CA ASP A 11 -2.74 12.41 18.64
C ASP A 11 -2.95 13.21 17.33
N ASP A 12 -2.59 14.49 17.31
CA ASP A 12 -2.71 15.37 16.16
C ASP A 12 -1.47 15.35 15.25
N MET A 13 -0.46 14.53 15.56
CA MET A 13 0.76 14.41 14.81
C MET A 13 1.11 12.98 14.44
N TYR A 14 1.71 12.87 13.27
CA TYR A 14 2.26 11.65 12.73
C TYR A 14 3.76 11.81 12.57
N GLY A 15 4.53 10.77 12.85
CA GLY A 15 5.97 10.76 12.66
C GLY A 15 6.44 9.47 12.01
N GLU A 16 7.49 9.59 11.21
CA GLU A 16 8.05 8.51 10.43
C GLU A 16 9.57 8.60 10.44
N TRP A 17 10.21 7.44 10.49
CA TRP A 17 11.64 7.32 10.28
C TRP A 17 11.91 7.27 8.80
N VAL A 18 12.68 8.24 8.32
CA VAL A 18 13.00 8.45 6.91
C VAL A 18 14.50 8.23 6.72
N CYS A 19 14.91 7.71 5.57
CA CYS A 19 16.33 7.66 5.22
C CYS A 19 16.96 9.07 5.26
N ASP A 20 18.15 9.19 5.84
CA ASP A 20 18.92 10.43 5.90
C ASP A 20 19.68 10.65 4.57
N ASP A 21 18.93 10.65 3.47
CA ASP A 21 19.40 11.04 2.16
C ASP A 21 18.73 12.35 1.73
N GLY A 22 19.55 13.27 1.22
CA GLY A 22 19.08 14.61 0.80
C GLY A 22 17.85 14.58 -0.12
N PRO A 23 17.78 13.71 -1.14
CA PRO A 23 16.62 13.59 -2.01
C PRO A 23 15.34 13.17 -1.27
N GLU A 24 15.39 12.17 -0.41
CA GLU A 24 14.23 11.71 0.35
C GLU A 24 13.76 12.75 1.36
N ILE A 25 14.68 13.40 2.07
CA ILE A 25 14.35 14.48 3.01
C ILE A 25 13.61 15.60 2.28
N VAL A 26 14.11 16.03 1.11
CA VAL A 26 13.44 17.05 0.30
C VAL A 26 12.07 16.57 -0.17
N ARG A 27 11.94 15.30 -0.59
CA ARG A 27 10.66 14.71 -0.99
C ARG A 27 9.65 14.72 0.16
N MET A 28 10.08 14.34 1.36
CA MET A 28 9.25 14.35 2.56
C MET A 28 8.86 15.77 2.97
N GLN A 29 9.80 16.73 2.90
CA GLN A 29 9.52 18.15 3.13
C GLN A 29 8.49 18.72 2.16
N LEU A 30 8.57 18.36 0.87
CA LEU A 30 7.57 18.77 -0.13
C LEU A 30 6.18 18.18 0.14
N MET A 31 6.10 17.02 0.81
CA MET A 31 4.84 16.43 1.26
C MET A 31 4.32 17.06 2.57
N GLY A 32 5.07 17.97 3.19
CA GLY A 32 4.69 18.67 4.41
C GLY A 32 5.22 18.03 5.70
N PHE A 33 6.24 17.18 5.61
CA PHE A 33 6.97 16.71 6.78
C PHE A 33 8.08 17.67 7.18
N GLU A 34 8.37 17.75 8.47
CA GLU A 34 9.44 18.53 9.04
C GLU A 34 10.38 17.62 9.83
N ILE A 35 11.69 17.93 9.79
CA ILE A 35 12.66 17.22 10.64
C ILE A 35 12.29 17.47 12.09
N ASP A 36 12.09 16.39 12.84
CA ASP A 36 11.76 16.50 14.25
C ASP A 36 12.93 17.07 15.05
N LYS A 37 12.59 18.05 15.89
CA LYS A 37 13.51 18.73 16.80
C LYS A 37 13.01 18.70 18.24
N LYS A 38 11.97 17.91 18.53
CA LYS A 38 11.30 17.93 19.83
C LYS A 38 11.04 16.56 20.45
N TYR A 39 10.59 15.58 19.68
CA TYR A 39 10.04 14.33 20.24
C TYR A 39 11.04 13.17 20.29
N ALA A 40 11.92 13.06 19.29
CA ALA A 40 12.87 11.98 19.11
C ALA A 40 14.34 12.43 19.27
N VAL A 41 14.58 13.66 19.72
CA VAL A 41 15.93 14.23 19.89
C VAL A 41 16.79 13.41 20.86
N GLU A 42 16.21 12.96 21.97
CA GLU A 42 16.92 12.15 22.99
C GLU A 42 17.19 10.71 22.54
N ARG A 43 16.58 10.27 21.43
CA ARG A 43 16.75 8.92 20.87
C ARG A 43 17.92 8.86 19.87
N SER A 44 18.58 9.99 19.64
CA SER A 44 19.71 10.08 18.73
C SER A 44 20.84 9.14 19.15
N SER A 45 21.18 8.18 18.29
CA SER A 45 22.26 7.23 18.56
C SER A 45 23.63 7.76 18.17
N HIS A 46 23.67 8.81 17.35
CA HIS A 46 24.88 9.55 16.99
C HIS A 46 24.66 11.01 17.31
N ALA A 47 25.18 11.45 18.45
CA ALA A 47 25.28 12.87 18.74
C ALA A 47 26.25 13.47 17.71
N ASP A 48 25.72 14.19 16.73
CA ASP A 48 26.47 15.00 15.76
C ASP A 48 27.20 16.22 16.41
N GLY A 49 27.36 16.20 17.74
CA GLY A 49 27.90 17.30 18.53
C GLY A 49 26.94 18.48 18.72
N THR A 50 25.81 18.54 18.01
CA THR A 50 24.85 19.65 18.10
C THR A 50 23.70 19.38 19.07
N GLY A 51 23.44 18.11 19.41
CA GLY A 51 22.41 17.71 20.38
C GLY A 51 20.98 18.04 19.95
N LYS A 52 20.74 18.25 18.64
CA LYS A 52 19.50 18.79 18.09
C LYS A 52 18.85 17.92 17.01
N THR A 53 19.38 16.73 16.76
CA THR A 53 18.95 15.90 15.62
C THR A 53 18.37 14.57 16.10
N ALA A 54 17.12 14.30 15.71
CA ALA A 54 16.45 13.02 15.94
C ALA A 54 16.94 11.97 14.91
N LYS A 55 18.21 11.55 15.02
CA LYS A 55 18.88 10.68 14.03
C LYS A 55 19.40 9.38 14.65
N ILE A 56 19.09 8.25 14.03
CA ILE A 56 19.59 6.93 14.43
C ILE A 56 20.28 6.31 13.21
N GLY A 57 21.60 6.11 13.25
CA GLY A 57 22.33 5.61 12.06
C GLY A 57 22.08 6.50 10.84
N ASP A 58 21.57 5.91 9.75
CA ASP A 58 21.24 6.59 8.49
C ASP A 58 19.74 6.91 8.35
N ILE A 59 18.99 7.00 9.45
CA ILE A 59 17.58 7.41 9.45
C ILE A 59 17.35 8.63 10.35
N ILE A 60 16.46 9.51 9.91
CA ILE A 60 16.04 10.72 10.60
C ILE A 60 14.53 10.66 10.88
N PHE A 61 14.13 11.10 12.06
CA PHE A 61 12.72 11.19 12.41
C PHE A 61 12.13 12.49 11.85
N MET A 62 11.07 12.36 11.06
CA MET A 62 10.32 13.49 10.53
C MET A 62 8.86 13.42 10.98
N THR A 63 8.27 14.58 11.24
CA THR A 63 6.88 14.70 11.73
C THR A 63 6.04 15.54 10.78
N CYS A 64 4.74 15.28 10.75
CA CYS A 64 3.76 16.12 10.09
C CYS A 64 2.44 16.12 10.87
N PRO A 65 1.56 17.13 10.68
CA PRO A 65 0.22 17.09 11.23
C PRO A 65 -0.56 15.88 10.69
N GLN A 66 -1.35 15.21 11.53
CA GLN A 66 -2.14 14.02 11.16
C GLN A 66 -3.01 14.27 9.91
N ARG A 67 -3.60 15.47 9.79
CA ARG A 67 -4.39 15.89 8.61
C ARG A 67 -3.62 15.79 7.28
N VAL A 68 -2.31 16.04 7.30
CA VAL A 68 -1.45 16.00 6.12
C VAL A 68 -1.23 14.56 5.71
N LYS A 69 -0.89 13.68 6.66
CA LYS A 69 -0.77 12.23 6.45
C LYS A 69 -2.04 11.63 5.87
N ASP A 70 -3.21 11.95 6.43
CA ASP A 70 -4.49 11.42 5.95
C ASP A 70 -4.78 11.87 4.50
N THR A 71 -4.36 13.08 4.14
CA THR A 71 -4.47 13.61 2.78
C THR A 71 -3.55 12.85 1.82
N ILE A 72 -2.29 12.60 2.22
CA ILE A 72 -1.32 11.82 1.44
C ILE A 72 -1.85 10.41 1.18
N GLU A 73 -2.34 9.72 2.21
CA GLU A 73 -2.90 8.37 2.06
C GLU A 73 -4.12 8.35 1.14
N LYS A 74 -5.00 9.35 1.24
CA LYS A 74 -6.15 9.47 0.35
C LYS A 74 -5.73 9.64 -1.11
N VAL A 75 -4.68 10.42 -1.38
CA VAL A 75 -4.12 10.60 -2.73
C VAL A 75 -3.46 9.32 -3.21
N ARG A 76 -2.64 8.66 -2.38
CA ARG A 76 -2.01 7.37 -2.70
C ARG A 76 -3.05 6.32 -3.06
N ARG A 77 -4.13 6.21 -2.27
CA ARG A 77 -5.24 5.30 -2.55
C ARG A 77 -5.90 5.59 -3.90
N ARG A 78 -6.16 6.86 -4.24
CA ARG A 78 -6.73 7.23 -5.55
C ARG A 78 -5.82 6.87 -6.73
N ILE A 79 -4.51 7.04 -6.57
CA ILE A 79 -3.52 6.67 -7.60
C ILE A 79 -3.52 5.14 -7.78
N TYR A 80 -3.51 4.41 -6.67
CA TYR A 80 -3.57 2.95 -6.68
C TYR A 80 -4.86 2.44 -7.34
N ASP A 81 -6.03 2.97 -6.94
CA ASP A 81 -7.33 2.59 -7.51
C ASP A 81 -7.41 2.88 -9.02
N ARG A 82 -6.73 3.94 -9.49
CA ARG A 82 -6.63 4.28 -10.91
C ARG A 82 -5.70 3.33 -11.66
N ALA A 83 -4.58 2.94 -11.05
CA ALA A 83 -3.61 2.02 -11.66
C ALA A 83 -4.13 0.58 -11.66
N ASN A 84 -4.94 0.21 -10.66
CA ASN A 84 -5.54 -1.11 -10.49
C ASN A 84 -7.07 -0.99 -10.50
N PRO A 85 -7.68 -0.67 -11.65
CA PRO A 85 -9.12 -0.67 -11.76
C PRO A 85 -9.65 -2.06 -11.37
N LYS A 86 -10.60 -2.12 -10.44
CA LYS A 86 -11.26 -3.38 -10.07
C LYS A 86 -11.78 -4.04 -11.35
N LYS A 87 -11.48 -5.35 -11.54
CA LYS A 87 -12.00 -6.16 -12.65
C LYS A 87 -13.50 -5.87 -12.82
N GLY A 88 -13.92 -5.44 -14.02
CA GLY A 88 -15.28 -4.95 -14.29
C GLY A 88 -15.41 -3.48 -14.72
N SER A 89 -14.37 -2.63 -14.56
CA SER A 89 -14.45 -1.21 -14.94
C SER A 89 -13.85 -0.88 -16.32
N GLN A 90 -13.35 -1.89 -17.04
CA GLN A 90 -12.79 -1.68 -18.38
C GLN A 90 -13.92 -1.54 -19.39
N ARG A 91 -13.87 -0.47 -20.19
CA ARG A 91 -14.81 -0.17 -21.26
C ARG A 91 -14.96 -1.35 -22.24
N GLU A 92 -13.88 -2.10 -22.45
CA GLU A 92 -13.87 -3.35 -23.23
C GLU A 92 -14.78 -4.43 -22.64
N GLU A 93 -14.93 -4.55 -21.32
CA GLU A 93 -15.83 -5.55 -20.72
C GLU A 93 -17.31 -5.13 -20.86
N LYS A 94 -17.59 -3.83 -20.86
CA LYS A 94 -18.93 -3.30 -21.22
C LYS A 94 -19.23 -3.50 -22.69
N ASP A 95 -18.27 -3.20 -23.58
CA ASP A 95 -18.41 -3.35 -25.02
C ASP A 95 -18.49 -4.86 -25.42
N PHE A 96 -17.79 -5.73 -24.70
CA PHE A 96 -17.87 -7.19 -24.85
C PHE A 96 -19.23 -7.73 -24.37
N LYS A 97 -19.72 -7.31 -23.20
CA LYS A 97 -21.07 -7.70 -22.72
C LYS A 97 -22.18 -7.19 -23.64
N GLN A 98 -22.03 -6.00 -24.19
CA GLN A 98 -22.99 -5.43 -25.14
C GLN A 98 -22.95 -6.18 -26.48
N SER A 99 -21.77 -6.57 -26.96
CA SER A 99 -21.60 -7.39 -28.17
C SER A 99 -22.08 -8.83 -27.98
N MET A 100 -21.89 -9.42 -26.79
CA MET A 100 -22.38 -10.76 -26.42
C MET A 100 -23.90 -10.81 -26.18
N GLY A 101 -24.52 -9.69 -25.78
CA GLY A 101 -25.98 -9.57 -25.71
C GLY A 101 -26.65 -9.79 -27.07
N SER A 102 -26.02 -9.31 -28.14
CA SER A 102 -26.45 -9.50 -29.54
C SER A 102 -26.31 -10.94 -30.03
N ILE A 103 -25.39 -11.73 -29.46
CA ILE A 103 -25.11 -13.11 -29.86
C ILE A 103 -26.09 -14.10 -29.22
N LYS A 104 -26.66 -13.78 -28.04
CA LYS A 104 -27.70 -14.60 -27.40
C LYS A 104 -28.99 -14.69 -28.24
N GLU A 105 -29.31 -13.67 -29.05
CA GLU A 105 -30.43 -13.74 -29.99
C GLU A 105 -30.15 -14.67 -31.18
N ALA A 106 -28.88 -14.97 -31.48
CA ALA A 106 -28.47 -15.74 -32.66
C ALA A 106 -28.27 -17.25 -32.44
N HIS A 107 -28.52 -17.80 -31.24
CA HIS A 107 -28.39 -19.24 -30.92
C HIS A 107 -27.03 -19.86 -31.36
N LEU A 108 -25.97 -19.06 -31.44
CA LEU A 108 -24.63 -19.56 -31.74
C LEU A 108 -24.03 -20.15 -30.46
N PRO A 109 -23.44 -21.36 -30.52
CA PRO A 109 -22.80 -21.97 -29.37
C PRO A 109 -21.54 -21.18 -29.05
N VAL A 110 -21.64 -20.25 -28.08
CA VAL A 110 -20.47 -19.62 -27.48
C VAL A 110 -20.00 -20.57 -26.38
N THR A 111 -18.85 -21.22 -26.59
CA THR A 111 -18.10 -21.81 -25.49
C THR A 111 -17.53 -20.68 -24.66
N ASP A 112 -18.14 -20.46 -23.50
CA ASP A 112 -17.69 -19.49 -22.51
C ASP A 112 -16.45 -20.07 -21.81
N GLU A 113 -15.26 -19.72 -22.28
CA GLU A 113 -13.99 -20.15 -21.65
C GLU A 113 -13.84 -19.61 -20.22
N SER A 114 -14.68 -18.65 -19.80
CA SER A 114 -14.71 -18.19 -18.39
C SER A 114 -15.35 -19.21 -17.44
N VAL A 115 -16.08 -20.19 -17.95
CA VAL A 115 -16.65 -21.30 -17.16
C VAL A 115 -15.61 -22.42 -16.92
N GLN A 116 -14.46 -22.39 -17.59
CA GLN A 116 -13.38 -23.35 -17.34
C GLN A 116 -12.54 -23.05 -16.08
N VAL A 117 -12.79 -21.94 -15.37
CA VAL A 117 -12.05 -21.57 -14.15
C VAL A 117 -12.77 -22.01 -12.86
N GLU A 118 -13.98 -22.54 -12.94
CA GLU A 118 -14.54 -23.37 -11.85
C GLU A 118 -14.04 -24.81 -11.99
N ALA A 119 -12.70 -24.97 -12.01
CA ALA A 119 -12.11 -26.22 -11.60
C ALA A 119 -12.47 -26.42 -10.12
N ASN A 120 -13.61 -27.08 -9.93
CA ASN A 120 -14.24 -27.49 -8.67
C ASN A 120 -13.24 -27.51 -7.52
N GLU A 121 -13.38 -26.59 -6.58
CA GLU A 121 -12.67 -26.62 -5.29
C GLU A 121 -12.80 -28.01 -4.64
N ALA A 122 -13.94 -28.68 -4.85
CA ALA A 122 -14.20 -30.07 -4.49
C ALA A 122 -13.26 -31.11 -5.14
N ALA A 123 -12.82 -30.89 -6.38
CA ALA A 123 -11.87 -31.79 -7.07
C ALA A 123 -10.43 -31.59 -6.55
N ILE A 124 -10.07 -30.37 -6.18
CA ILE A 124 -8.77 -30.05 -5.56
C ILE A 124 -8.70 -30.61 -4.14
N ILE A 125 -9.78 -30.49 -3.35
CA ILE A 125 -9.90 -31.08 -2.01
C ILE A 125 -9.83 -32.61 -2.07
N ALA A 126 -10.56 -33.25 -3.00
CA ALA A 126 -10.52 -34.71 -3.17
C ALA A 126 -9.12 -35.23 -3.55
N ALA A 127 -8.36 -34.47 -4.35
CA ALA A 127 -6.99 -34.82 -4.71
C ALA A 127 -6.00 -34.67 -3.53
N LEU A 128 -6.22 -33.70 -2.65
CA LEU A 128 -5.40 -33.47 -1.45
C LEU A 128 -5.68 -34.50 -0.35
N GLU A 129 -6.94 -34.90 -0.15
CA GLU A 129 -7.32 -35.90 0.86
C GLU A 129 -6.97 -37.34 0.42
N GLY A 130 -6.98 -37.64 -0.88
CA GLY A 130 -6.59 -38.94 -1.42
C GLY A 130 -5.08 -39.23 -1.40
N GLY A 131 -4.24 -38.22 -1.18
CA GLY A 131 -2.77 -38.34 -1.15
C GLY A 131 -2.16 -38.64 0.23
N ILE A 132 -2.96 -38.62 1.30
CA ILE A 132 -2.48 -38.79 2.68
C ILE A 132 -2.50 -40.25 3.15
N ASN A 133 -3.15 -41.15 2.41
CA ASN A 133 -3.19 -42.59 2.71
C ASN A 133 -2.65 -43.43 1.53
N LYS A 134 -1.34 -43.33 1.27
CA LYS A 134 -0.56 -44.39 0.62
C LYS A 134 0.83 -44.48 1.22
#